data_AF-A0AA43G3C3-F1
#
_entry.id   AF-A0AA43G3C3-F1
#
_cell.length_a   1.000
_cell.length_b   1.000
_cell.length_c   1.000
_cell.angle_alpha   90.00
_cell.angle_beta   90.00
_cell.angle_gamma   90.00
#
_symmetry.space_group_name_H-M   'P 1'
#
loop_
_entity.id
_entity.type
_entity.pdbx_description
1 polymer ?
#
loop_
_entity_poly.entity_id
_entity_poly.type
_entity_poly.pdbx_seq_one_letter_code
_entity_poly.pdbx_strand_id
1 'polypeptide(L)' 'MNVVRMGIEANTHKNKGKYKAIIKFTIRALFYYSATRKMSDNFNSDERKLLFIKQPNFLSKFVTPYLCT' A
#
# COMPACT_ATOMS: atom_id res chain seq x y z
N MET A 1 -7.45 4.86 -10.31
CA MET A 1 -6.74 4.58 -9.03
C MET A 1 -5.42 5.33 -9.00
N ASN A 2 -5.21 6.25 -8.04
CA ASN A 2 -3.93 6.95 -7.90
C ASN A 2 -3.10 6.31 -6.78
N VAL A 3 -2.06 5.54 -7.16
CA VAL A 3 -1.19 4.79 -6.23
C VAL A 3 -0.38 5.70 -5.30
N VAL A 4 0.02 6.88 -5.76
CA VAL A 4 0.75 7.85 -4.94
C VAL A 4 -0.15 8.37 -3.81
N ARG A 5 -1.39 8.73 -4.14
CA ARG A 5 -2.38 9.17 -3.15
C ARG A 5 -2.69 8.08 -2.12
N MET A 6 -2.83 6.82 -2.55
CA MET A 6 -2.97 5.70 -1.63
C MET A 6 -1.76 5.53 -0.71
N GLY A 7 -0.54 5.72 -1.23
CA GLY A 7 0.68 5.67 -0.42
C GLY A 7 0.75 6.76 0.65
N ILE A 8 0.27 7.96 0.31
CA ILE A 8 0.15 9.07 1.28
C ILE A 8 -0.87 8.72 2.36
N GLU A 9 -2.07 8.28 1.96
CA GLU A 9 -3.16 7.92 2.88
C GLU A 9 -2.75 6.76 3.82
N ALA A 10 -2.11 5.72 3.28
CA ALA A 10 -1.61 4.57 4.04
C ALA A 10 -0.56 4.93 5.10
N ASN A 11 0.20 6.02 4.87
CA ASN A 11 1.30 6.44 5.75
C ASN A 11 1.00 7.77 6.46
N THR A 12 -0.27 8.18 6.55
CA THR A 12 -0.64 9.48 7.15
C THR A 12 -0.15 9.62 8.59
N HIS A 13 -0.27 8.56 9.40
CA HIS A 13 0.09 8.54 10.83
C HIS A 13 1.59 8.39 11.11
N LYS A 14 2.43 8.25 10.06
CA LYS A 14 3.86 7.99 10.23
C LYS A 14 4.63 9.29 10.40
N ASN A 15 5.19 9.51 11.59
CA ASN A 15 5.92 10.74 11.92
C ASN A 15 7.38 10.74 11.45
N LYS A 16 8.07 9.59 11.48
CA LYS A 16 9.48 9.47 11.03
C LYS A 16 9.59 8.62 9.76
N GLY A 17 10.39 9.08 8.79
CA GLY A 17 10.64 8.35 7.55
C GLY A 17 9.42 8.21 6.63
N LYS A 18 8.48 9.16 6.72
CA LYS A 18 7.21 9.16 5.98
C LYS A 18 7.42 9.07 4.47
N TYR A 19 8.26 9.93 3.91
CA TYR A 19 8.56 9.93 2.47
C TYR A 19 9.15 8.60 1.98
N LYS A 20 10.12 8.04 2.71
CA LYS A 20 10.69 6.71 2.40
C LYS A 20 9.61 5.61 2.41
N ALA A 21 8.66 5.68 3.33
CA ALA A 21 7.56 4.73 3.42
C ALA A 21 6.55 4.88 2.27
N ILE A 22 6.20 6.12 1.92
CA ILE A 22 5.34 6.42 0.77
C ILE A 22 6.00 5.91 -0.51
N ILE A 23 7.29 6.18 -0.72
CA ILE A 23 8.03 5.72 -1.90
C ILE A 23 8.03 4.18 -1.96
N LYS A 24 8.36 3.50 -0.86
CA LYS A 24 8.32 2.02 -0.80
C LYS A 24 6.92 1.47 -1.09
N PHE A 25 5.87 2.09 -0.56
CA PHE A 25 4.49 1.69 -0.84
C PHE A 25 4.17 1.85 -2.32
N THR A 26 4.43 3.02 -2.89
CA THR A 26 4.12 3.33 -4.29
C THR A 26 4.86 2.39 -5.24
N ILE A 27 6.15 2.14 -5.00
CA ILE A 27 6.95 1.21 -5.80
C ILE A 27 6.33 -0.20 -5.75
N ARG A 28 5.94 -0.69 -4.57
CA ARG A 28 5.30 -2.01 -4.44
C ARG A 28 3.94 -2.05 -5.11
N ALA A 29 3.13 -1.01 -4.95
CA ALA A 29 1.81 -0.93 -5.56
C ALA A 29 1.89 -0.91 -7.11
N LEU A 30 2.95 -0.31 -7.67
CA LEU A 30 3.27 -0.36 -9.09
C LEU A 30 3.79 -1.73 -9.53
N PHE A 31 4.70 -2.34 -8.76
CA PHE A 31 5.22 -3.67 -9.07
C PHE A 31 4.12 -4.74 -9.05
N TYR A 32 3.20 -4.64 -8.10
CA TYR A 32 2.03 -5.51 -7.98
C TYR A 32 0.76 -4.88 -8.57
N TYR A 33 0.86 -4.04 -9.61
CA TYR A 33 -0.26 -3.24 -10.14
C TYR A 33 -1.53 -4.05 -10.43
N SER A 34 -1.41 -5.25 -11.00
CA SER A 34 -2.54 -6.14 -11.26
C SER A 34 -3.29 -6.53 -9.97
N ALA A 35 -2.55 -6.90 -8.93
CA ALA A 35 -3.13 -7.22 -7.62
C ALA A 35 -3.70 -5.96 -6.93
N THR A 36 -2.99 -4.82 -7.03
CA THR A 36 -3.47 -3.53 -6.52
C THR A 36 -4.79 -3.12 -7.18
N ARG A 37 -4.92 -3.34 -8.50
CA ARG A 37 -6.13 -3.04 -9.26
C ARG A 37 -7.28 -3.95 -8.85
N LYS A 38 -7.06 -5.28 -8.80
CA LYS A 38 -8.08 -6.24 -8.32
C LYS A 38 -8.54 -5.93 -6.90
N MET A 39 -7.62 -5.56 -6.00
CA MET A 39 -7.98 -5.12 -4.65
C MET A 39 -8.81 -3.83 -4.69
N SER A 40 -8.46 -2.87 -5.54
CA SER A 40 -9.26 -1.65 -5.70
C SER A 40 -10.66 -1.91 -6.23
N ASP A 41 -10.83 -2.94 -7.06
CA ASP A 41 -12.11 -3.32 -7.65
C ASP A 41 -12.96 -4.14 -6.67
N ASN A 42 -12.33 -4.95 -5.82
CA ASN A 42 -13.01 -5.83 -4.85
C ASN A 42 -13.40 -5.14 -3.53
N PHE A 43 -12.76 -4.04 -3.16
CA PHE A 43 -13.02 -3.33 -1.90
C PHE A 43 -13.60 -1.95 -2.13
N ASN A 44 -14.61 -1.59 -1.33
CA ASN A 44 -15.12 -0.23 -1.28
C ASN A 44 -14.03 0.76 -0.88
N SER A 45 -14.19 2.02 -1.28
CA SER A 45 -13.17 3.05 -1.05
C SER A 45 -12.81 3.21 0.44
N ASP A 46 -13.79 3.08 1.34
CA ASP A 46 -13.57 3.29 2.78
C ASP A 46 -12.91 2.08 3.45
N GLU A 47 -13.34 0.87 3.10
CA GLU A 47 -12.69 -0.37 3.54
C GLU A 47 -11.24 -0.44 3.08
N ARG A 48 -11.00 -0.08 1.82
CA ARG A 48 -9.64 0.00 1.24
C ARG A 48 -8.76 0.97 2.01
N LYS A 49 -9.27 2.18 2.34
CA LYS A 49 -8.53 3.16 3.13
C LYS A 49 -8.20 2.63 4.52
N LEU A 50 -9.18 2.06 5.23
CA LEU A 50 -8.99 1.46 6.55
C LEU A 50 -7.96 0.34 6.53
N LEU A 51 -8.00 -0.51 5.50
CA LEU A 51 -7.07 -1.62 5.33
C LEU A 51 -5.63 -1.12 5.15
N PHE A 52 -5.41 -0.10 4.32
CA PHE A 52 -4.06 0.46 4.12
C PHE A 52 -3.56 1.30 5.28
N ILE A 53 -4.44 1.97 6.03
CA ILE A 53 -4.08 2.67 7.27
C ILE A 53 -3.61 1.66 8.32
N LYS A 54 -4.34 0.55 8.49
CA LYS A 54 -3.99 -0.49 9.47
C LYS A 54 -2.80 -1.34 9.02
N GLN A 55 -2.73 -1.68 7.74
CA GLN A 55 -1.71 -2.54 7.15
C GLN A 55 -1.19 -1.95 5.83
N PRO A 56 -0.26 -0.99 5.88
CA PRO A 56 0.30 -0.36 4.67
C PRO A 56 0.97 -1.37 3.73
N ASN A 57 1.46 -2.50 4.25
CA ASN A 57 2.12 -3.53 3.45
C ASN A 57 1.19 -4.70 3.07
N PHE A 58 -0.13 -4.54 3.18
CA PHE A 58 -1.11 -5.61 2.95
C PHE A 58 -0.88 -6.34 1.62
N LEU A 59 -0.72 -5.59 0.53
CA LEU A 59 -0.48 -6.13 -0.81
C LEU A 59 0.88 -6.83 -0.96
N SER A 60 1.87 -6.45 -0.17
CA SER A 60 3.17 -7.13 -0.18
C SER A 60 3.29 -8.19 0.91
N LYS A 61 2.26 -8.41 1.72
CA LYS A 61 2.34 -9.27 2.90
C LYS A 61 2.65 -10.71 2.53
N PHE A 62 2.07 -11.21 1.43
CA PHE A 62 2.29 -12.57 0.93
C PHE A 62 3.69 -12.77 0.32
N VAL A 63 4.33 -11.72 -0.19
CA VAL A 63 5.70 -11.78 -0.73
C VAL A 63 6.77 -11.47 0.31
N THR A 64 6.41 -10.85 1.43
CA THR A 64 7.37 -10.42 2.46
C THR A 64 8.27 -11.57 2.96
N PRO A 65 7.77 -12.81 3.18
CA PRO A 65 8.63 -13.94 3.57
C PRO A 65 9.67 -14.33 2.52
N TYR A 66 9.41 -14.03 1.25
CA TYR A 66 10.23 -14.43 0.10
C TYR A 66 11.16 -13.31 -0.38
N LEU A 67 10.94 -12.08 0.07
CA LEU A 67 11.73 -10.90 -0.28
C LEU A 67 12.81 -10.64 0.79
N CYS A 68 13.57 -11.67 1.19
CA CYS A 68 14.65 -11.60 2.18
C CYS A 68 15.28 -10.20 2.25
N THR A 69 15.20 -9.60 3.44
CA THR A 69 15.55 -8.22 3.80
C THR A 69 16.92 -7.77 3.34
#